data_AF-A0AAE0XT84-F1
#
_entry.id   AF-A0AAE0XT84-F1
#
_cell.length_a   1.000
_cell.length_b   1.000
_cell.length_c   1.000
_cell.angle_alpha   90.00
_cell.angle_beta   90.00
_cell.angle_gamma   90.00
#
_symmetry.space_group_name_H-M   'P 1'
#
loop_
_entity.id
_entity.type
_entity.pdbx_description
1 polymer ?
#
loop_
_entity_poly.entity_id
_entity_poly.type
_entity_poly.pdbx_seq_one_letter_code
_entity_poly.pdbx_strand_id
1 'polypeptide(L)'
;MTLEELRLNYGLFYSQLLEFVSGLNNRLMPDAPQQLQYVTILPDILPEDDPDFQSGNEDSVIGRAYILEKMTLLVLARTRQFVDEGSHGWYDDQAEKLKIWLELVKLHSKHSVLLSNAESSKSLEAGIGGLGTRIGTRRQINVDNLLDLQNLLIACRE
;
A
#
# COMPACT_ATOMS: atom_id res chain seq x y z
N MET A 1 19.74 -0.23 10.43
CA MET A 1 18.31 0.01 10.64
C MET A 1 17.61 -1.33 10.57
N THR A 2 16.70 -1.63 11.50
CA THR A 2 16.18 -3.00 11.73
C THR A 2 14.77 -3.18 11.18
N LEU A 3 14.39 -4.42 10.87
CA LEU A 3 13.02 -4.79 10.48
C LEU A 3 11.98 -4.43 11.55
N GLU A 4 12.42 -4.31 12.81
CA GLU A 4 11.60 -3.88 13.95
C GLU A 4 11.20 -2.40 13.86
N GLU A 5 12.12 -1.53 13.47
CA GLU A 5 11.84 -0.10 13.22
C GLU A 5 10.86 0.08 12.04
N LEU A 6 11.02 -0.73 10.99
CA LEU A 6 10.06 -0.76 9.88
C LEU A 6 8.67 -1.20 10.36
N ARG A 7 8.60 -2.28 11.15
CA ARG A 7 7.34 -2.81 11.69
C ARG A 7 6.61 -1.79 12.57
N LEU A 8 7.31 -1.05 13.42
CA LEU A 8 6.71 -0.02 14.28
C LEU A 8 6.08 1.11 13.47
N ASN A 9 6.82 1.68 12.51
CA ASN A 9 6.30 2.74 11.64
C ASN A 9 5.17 2.23 10.74
N TYR A 10 5.30 0.98 10.28
CA TYR A 10 4.26 0.32 9.51
C TYR A 10 2.97 0.15 10.31
N GLY A 11 3.04 -0.23 11.58
CA GLY A 11 1.86 -0.35 12.46
C GLY A 11 1.10 0.98 12.60
N LEU A 12 1.82 2.11 12.69
CA LEU A 12 1.21 3.44 12.73
C LEU A 12 0.50 3.78 11.41
N PHE A 13 1.15 3.51 10.28
CA PHE A 13 0.52 3.65 8.96
C PHE A 13 -0.72 2.75 8.83
N TYR A 14 -0.60 1.47 9.22
CA TYR A 14 -1.66 0.47 9.11
C TYR A 14 -2.89 0.84 9.94
N SER A 15 -2.69 1.31 11.17
CA SER A 15 -3.77 1.79 12.03
C SER A 15 -4.53 2.96 11.41
N GLN A 16 -3.82 3.93 10.83
CA GLN A 16 -4.43 5.06 10.11
C GLN A 16 -5.13 4.61 8.83
N LEU A 17 -4.58 3.63 8.13
CA LEU A 17 -5.22 3.05 6.95
C LEU A 17 -6.55 2.38 7.33
N LEU A 18 -6.59 1.62 8.43
CA LEU A 18 -7.82 1.02 8.93
C LEU A 18 -8.89 2.07 9.28
N GLU A 19 -8.50 3.16 9.95
CA GLU A 19 -9.40 4.27 10.27
C GLU A 19 -9.97 4.91 8.99
N PHE A 20 -9.12 5.17 8.00
CA PHE A 20 -9.54 5.72 6.72
C PHE A 20 -10.51 4.80 5.98
N VAL A 21 -10.16 3.52 5.76
CA VAL A 21 -10.99 2.61 4.97
C VAL A 21 -12.33 2.29 5.64
N SER A 22 -12.36 2.23 6.98
CA SER A 22 -13.61 2.03 7.74
C SER A 22 -14.50 3.28 7.73
N GLY A 23 -13.91 4.47 7.69
CA GLY A 23 -14.64 5.73 7.64
C GLY A 23 -15.16 6.10 6.24
N LEU A 24 -14.45 5.67 5.19
CA LEU A 24 -14.66 6.14 3.82
C LEU A 24 -16.05 5.79 3.28
N ASN A 25 -16.47 4.53 3.37
CA ASN A 25 -17.72 4.06 2.74
C ASN A 25 -18.97 4.81 3.24
N ASN A 26 -18.96 5.26 4.50
CA ASN A 26 -20.07 6.01 5.10
C ASN A 26 -20.10 7.50 4.72
N ARG A 27 -19.10 7.95 3.96
CA ARG A 27 -18.87 9.37 3.59
C ARG A 27 -18.83 9.58 2.08
N LEU A 28 -19.05 8.52 1.32
CA LEU A 28 -19.19 8.60 -0.14
C LEU A 28 -20.56 9.17 -0.50
N MET A 29 -20.62 9.90 -1.61
CA MET A 29 -21.88 10.35 -2.21
C MET A 29 -22.69 9.14 -2.71
N PRO A 30 -24.03 9.25 -2.80
CA PRO A 30 -24.88 8.14 -3.27
C PRO A 30 -24.59 7.65 -4.69
N ASP A 31 -24.03 8.51 -5.54
CA ASP A 31 -23.66 8.24 -6.94
C ASP A 31 -22.19 7.84 -7.11
N ALA A 32 -21.44 7.70 -6.02
CA ALA A 32 -20.05 7.26 -6.06
C ALA A 32 -19.92 5.87 -6.72
N PRO A 33 -18.86 5.62 -7.50
CA PRO A 33 -18.61 4.32 -8.09
C PRO A 33 -18.60 3.21 -7.03
N GLN A 34 -19.39 2.16 -7.25
CA GLN A 34 -19.51 1.03 -6.31
C GLN A 34 -18.15 0.40 -5.99
N GLN A 35 -17.20 0.47 -6.92
CA GLN A 35 -15.87 -0.10 -6.77
C GLN A 35 -15.02 0.60 -5.70
N LEU A 36 -15.38 1.82 -5.26
CA LEU A 36 -14.72 2.45 -4.11
C LEU A 36 -14.96 1.70 -2.80
N GLN A 37 -15.98 0.84 -2.74
CA GLN A 37 -16.20 -0.04 -1.59
C GLN A 37 -15.03 -1.02 -1.38
N TYR A 38 -14.29 -1.35 -2.45
CA TYR A 38 -13.13 -2.25 -2.39
C TYR A 38 -11.86 -1.60 -1.83
N VAL A 39 -11.89 -0.32 -1.45
CA VAL A 39 -10.77 0.32 -0.72
C VAL A 39 -10.43 -0.45 0.57
N THR A 40 -11.38 -1.19 1.14
CA THR A 40 -11.17 -2.06 2.31
C THR A 40 -10.17 -3.19 2.08
N ILE A 41 -9.78 -3.49 0.83
CA ILE A 41 -8.78 -4.51 0.50
C ILE A 41 -7.34 -4.04 0.76
N LEU A 42 -7.12 -2.72 0.91
CA LEU A 42 -5.78 -2.16 1.05
C LEU A 42 -5.03 -2.71 2.28
N PRO A 43 -5.62 -2.76 3.49
CA PRO A 43 -4.98 -3.38 4.66
C PRO A 43 -4.56 -4.83 4.42
N ASP A 44 -5.30 -5.59 3.62
CA ASP A 44 -5.04 -7.02 3.39
C ASP A 44 -3.80 -7.28 2.52
N ILE A 45 -3.26 -6.25 1.85
CA ILE A 45 -2.03 -6.36 1.04
C ILE A 45 -0.83 -6.68 1.94
N LEU A 46 -0.78 -6.09 3.12
CA LEU A 46 0.27 -6.31 4.12
C LEU A 46 -0.36 -6.16 5.52
N PRO A 47 -0.93 -7.20 6.11
CA PRO A 47 -1.50 -7.09 7.45
C PRO A 47 -0.41 -6.78 8.49
N GLU A 48 -0.78 -6.16 9.62
CA GLU A 48 0.17 -5.80 10.69
C GLU A 48 0.87 -7.04 11.31
N ASP A 49 0.15 -8.17 11.38
CA ASP A 49 0.64 -9.45 11.89
C ASP A 49 1.24 -10.34 10.80
N ASP A 50 1.59 -9.76 9.64
CA ASP A 50 2.12 -10.53 8.52
C ASP A 50 3.35 -11.36 8.93
N PRO A 51 3.36 -12.68 8.64
CA PRO A 51 4.44 -13.55 9.06
C PRO A 51 5.78 -13.22 8.42
N ASP A 52 5.84 -12.49 7.30
CA ASP A 52 7.09 -12.05 6.72
C ASP A 52 7.83 -11.05 7.63
N PHE A 53 7.12 -10.31 8.50
CA PHE A 53 7.76 -9.54 9.58
C PHE A 53 8.44 -10.44 10.61
N GLN A 54 7.85 -11.62 10.91
CA GLN A 54 8.38 -12.56 11.90
C GLN A 54 9.52 -13.41 11.32
N SER A 55 9.41 -13.79 10.05
CA SER A 55 10.41 -14.63 9.38
C SER A 55 11.60 -13.85 8.84
N GLY A 56 11.63 -12.51 9.00
CA GLY A 56 12.73 -11.69 8.51
C GLY A 56 12.75 -11.51 7.00
N ASN A 57 11.63 -11.73 6.30
CA ASN A 57 11.57 -11.70 4.84
C ASN A 57 11.39 -10.27 4.32
N GLU A 58 12.47 -9.49 4.45
CA GLU A 58 12.49 -8.05 4.19
C GLU A 58 12.07 -7.70 2.76
N ASP A 59 12.54 -8.43 1.74
CA ASP A 59 12.20 -8.18 0.33
C ASP A 59 10.69 -8.27 0.07
N SER A 60 10.01 -9.24 0.71
CA SER A 60 8.57 -9.42 0.57
C SER A 60 7.78 -8.31 1.27
N VAL A 61 8.21 -7.92 2.47
CA VAL A 61 7.62 -6.81 3.23
C VAL A 61 7.76 -5.50 2.45
N ILE A 62 8.96 -5.18 1.97
CA ILE A 62 9.24 -3.96 1.18
C ILE A 62 8.42 -3.95 -0.11
N GLY A 63 8.39 -5.09 -0.82
CA GLY A 63 7.63 -5.20 -2.07
C GLY A 63 6.13 -4.93 -1.88
N ARG A 64 5.53 -5.46 -0.80
CA ARG A 64 4.11 -5.27 -0.51
C ARG A 64 3.81 -3.90 0.10
N ALA A 65 4.70 -3.36 0.93
CA ALA A 65 4.61 -1.99 1.41
C ALA A 65 4.62 -0.98 0.25
N TYR A 66 5.43 -1.21 -0.77
CA TYR A 66 5.45 -0.38 -1.99
C TYR A 66 4.13 -0.45 -2.77
N ILE A 67 3.56 -1.64 -2.94
CA ILE A 67 2.24 -1.79 -3.59
C ILE A 67 1.18 -1.02 -2.80
N LEU A 68 1.17 -1.20 -1.48
CA LEU A 68 0.23 -0.53 -0.59
C LEU A 68 0.37 1.00 -0.63
N GLU A 69 1.59 1.53 -0.67
CA GLU A 69 1.86 2.96 -0.88
C GLU A 69 1.20 3.45 -2.18
N LYS A 70 1.49 2.78 -3.30
CA LYS A 70 0.99 3.20 -4.62
C LYS A 70 -0.53 3.19 -4.68
N MET A 71 -1.15 2.14 -4.15
CA MET A 71 -2.60 2.01 -4.13
C MET A 71 -3.23 3.06 -3.22
N THR A 72 -2.68 3.28 -2.03
CA THR A 72 -3.18 4.31 -1.09
C THR A 72 -3.09 5.70 -1.73
N LEU A 73 -1.96 6.08 -2.33
CA LEU A 73 -1.82 7.38 -2.99
C LEU A 73 -2.79 7.57 -4.15
N LEU A 74 -3.04 6.51 -4.93
CA LEU A 74 -4.00 6.54 -6.02
C LEU A 74 -5.42 6.79 -5.50
N VAL A 75 -5.84 6.05 -4.47
CA VAL A 75 -7.13 6.23 -3.80
C VAL A 75 -7.26 7.64 -3.26
N LEU A 76 -6.25 8.15 -2.56
CA LEU A 76 -6.27 9.50 -2.01
C LEU A 76 -6.37 10.59 -3.08
N ALA A 77 -5.74 10.39 -4.24
CA ALA A 77 -5.78 11.33 -5.35
C ALA A 77 -7.13 11.38 -6.07
N ARG A 78 -7.89 10.28 -6.05
CA ARG A 78 -9.08 10.09 -6.90
C ARG A 78 -10.39 10.05 -6.16
N THR A 79 -10.38 9.66 -4.89
CA THR A 79 -11.63 9.42 -4.15
C THR A 79 -12.27 10.70 -3.65
N ARG A 80 -11.50 11.78 -3.45
CA ARG A 80 -12.00 13.04 -2.88
C ARG A 80 -13.23 13.60 -3.62
N GLN A 81 -13.27 13.47 -4.95
CA GLN A 81 -14.39 13.95 -5.77
C GLN A 81 -15.70 13.19 -5.53
N PHE A 82 -15.62 12.00 -4.93
CA PHE A 82 -16.74 11.13 -4.60
C PHE A 82 -17.14 11.20 -3.12
N VAL A 83 -16.47 12.03 -2.33
CA VAL A 83 -16.76 12.24 -0.90
C VAL A 83 -17.80 13.34 -0.75
N ASP A 84 -18.79 13.09 0.10
CA ASP A 84 -19.80 14.08 0.47
C ASP A 84 -19.16 15.39 0.98
N GLU A 85 -19.71 16.54 0.59
CA GLU A 85 -19.15 17.86 0.91
C GLU A 85 -19.00 18.06 2.42
N GLY A 86 -19.92 17.55 3.24
CA GLY A 86 -19.86 17.61 4.70
C GLY A 86 -18.69 16.82 5.30
N SER A 87 -18.08 15.93 4.52
CA SER A 87 -16.98 15.05 4.92
C SER A 87 -15.62 15.43 4.32
N HIS A 88 -15.53 16.50 3.53
CA HIS A 88 -14.27 16.94 2.91
C HIS A 88 -13.17 17.22 3.94
N GLY A 89 -13.50 17.90 5.05
CA GLY A 89 -12.52 18.19 6.10
C GLY A 89 -11.97 16.92 6.77
N TRP A 90 -12.81 15.91 6.98
CA TRP A 90 -12.36 14.60 7.48
C TRP A 90 -11.44 13.91 6.47
N TYR A 91 -11.81 13.93 5.18
CA TYR A 91 -11.02 13.28 4.15
C TYR A 91 -9.64 13.91 4.01
N ASP A 92 -9.58 15.24 3.99
CA ASP A 92 -8.32 15.97 3.83
C ASP A 92 -7.37 15.72 5.02
N ASP A 93 -7.89 15.67 6.25
CA ASP A 93 -7.14 15.30 7.47
C ASP A 93 -6.60 13.85 7.41
N GLN A 94 -7.44 12.87 7.04
CA GLN A 94 -7.01 11.47 6.91
C GLN A 94 -5.98 11.30 5.79
N ALA A 95 -6.18 11.98 4.66
CA ALA A 95 -5.26 11.96 3.53
C ALA A 95 -3.89 12.54 3.92
N GLU A 96 -3.85 13.62 4.70
CA GLU A 96 -2.61 14.19 5.20
C GLU A 96 -1.89 13.24 6.15
N LYS A 97 -2.59 12.67 7.14
CA LYS A 97 -2.03 11.67 8.07
C LYS A 97 -1.44 10.48 7.32
N LEU A 98 -2.18 9.90 6.38
CA LEU A 98 -1.72 8.77 5.58
C LEU A 98 -0.48 9.12 4.76
N LYS A 99 -0.42 10.30 4.14
CA LYS A 99 0.76 10.75 3.39
C LYS A 99 1.98 10.90 4.29
N ILE A 100 1.82 11.46 5.49
CA ILE A 100 2.92 11.59 6.47
C ILE A 100 3.47 10.20 6.83
N TRP A 101 2.59 9.25 7.17
CA TRP A 101 3.01 7.90 7.53
C TRP A 101 3.63 7.13 6.36
N LEU A 102 3.13 7.31 5.14
CA LEU A 102 3.75 6.76 3.94
C LEU A 102 5.17 7.30 3.71
N GLU A 103 5.40 8.60 3.88
CA GLU A 103 6.74 9.17 3.76
C GLU A 103 7.70 8.61 4.83
N LEU A 104 7.21 8.37 6.05
CA LEU A 104 7.99 7.68 7.07
C LEU A 104 8.30 6.23 6.68
N VAL A 105 7.32 5.45 6.23
CA VAL A 105 7.55 4.06 5.74
C VAL A 105 8.54 4.05 4.56
N LYS A 106 8.48 5.02 3.65
CA LYS A 106 9.41 5.17 2.52
C LYS A 106 10.82 5.53 2.94
N LEU A 107 10.97 6.43 3.90
CA LEU A 107 12.28 6.81 4.43
C LEU A 107 13.00 5.57 4.98
N HIS A 108 12.25 4.70 5.66
CA HIS A 108 12.77 3.44 6.18
C HIS A 108 12.99 2.40 5.07
N SER A 109 12.12 2.31 4.06
CA SER A 109 12.29 1.35 2.96
C SER A 109 13.45 1.71 2.02
N LYS A 110 13.70 3.01 1.76
CA LYS A 110 14.78 3.48 0.88
C LYS A 110 16.18 3.28 1.49
N HIS A 111 16.30 3.31 2.81
CA HIS A 111 17.57 3.05 3.47
C HIS A 111 18.01 1.57 3.33
N SER A 112 17.04 0.65 3.22
CA SER A 112 17.29 -0.77 2.94
C SER A 112 17.73 -1.02 1.48
N VAL A 113 17.09 -0.37 0.51
CA VAL A 113 17.43 -0.48 -0.93
C VAL A 113 18.81 0.13 -1.25
N LEU A 114 19.23 1.17 -0.54
CA LEU A 114 20.57 1.77 -0.74
C LEU A 114 21.70 0.93 -0.10
N LEU A 115 21.44 0.21 0.98
CA LEU A 115 22.44 -0.66 1.62
C LEU A 115 22.62 -1.99 0.87
N SER A 116 21.57 -2.52 0.25
CA SER A 116 21.63 -3.72 -0.60
C SER A 116 22.30 -3.48 -1.96
N ASN A 117 22.24 -2.25 -2.48
CA ASN A 117 22.92 -1.85 -3.73
C ASN A 117 24.41 -1.49 -3.55
N ALA A 118 24.89 -1.26 -2.31
CA ALA A 118 26.31 -1.00 -2.05
C ALA A 118 27.17 -2.28 -2.11
N GLU A 119 26.58 -3.47 -1.94
CA GLU A 119 27.29 -4.76 -2.04
C GLU A 119 27.04 -5.50 -3.37
N SER A 120 26.21 -4.96 -4.28
CA SER A 120 25.92 -5.61 -5.56
C SER A 120 26.02 -4.64 -6.73
N SER A 121 27.22 -4.07 -6.92
CA SER A 121 27.62 -3.55 -8.22
C SER A 121 27.77 -4.70 -9.22
N LYS A 122 26.66 -5.10 -9.85
CA LYS A 122 26.68 -5.70 -11.20
C LYS A 122 25.27 -5.79 -11.81
N SER A 123 25.10 -4.92 -12.80
CA SER A 123 24.33 -5.12 -14.02
C SER A 123 22.80 -5.07 -13.90
N LEU A 124 22.24 -3.97 -14.42
CA LEU A 124 20.88 -3.92 -14.95
C LEU A 124 20.92 -3.13 -16.27
N GLU A 125 21.64 -3.69 -17.25
CA GLU A 125 21.32 -3.55 -18.67
C GLU A 125 20.60 -4.82 -19.10
N ALA A 126 19.30 -4.71 -19.36
CA ALA A 126 18.44 -5.57 -20.19
C ALA A 126 17.00 -5.32 -19.69
N GLY A 127 16.10 -4.73 -20.47
CA GLY A 127 15.57 -5.40 -21.64
C GLY A 127 14.38 -6.24 -21.20
N ILE A 128 13.18 -5.85 -21.64
CA ILE A 128 11.91 -6.54 -21.39
C ILE A 128 12.06 -8.02 -21.81
N GLY A 129 12.13 -8.94 -20.86
CA GLY A 129 12.27 -10.37 -21.12
C GLY A 129 13.11 -11.08 -20.05
N GLY A 130 12.53 -11.33 -18.88
CA GLY A 130 13.26 -11.97 -17.79
C GLY A 130 12.36 -12.39 -16.64
N LEU A 131 11.43 -13.30 -16.89
CA LEU A 131 10.82 -14.13 -15.84
C LEU A 131 11.89 -15.07 -15.28
N GLY A 132 12.77 -14.50 -14.45
CA GLY A 132 13.79 -15.21 -13.70
C GLY A 132 13.18 -15.77 -12.41
N THR A 133 12.91 -17.06 -12.44
CA THR A 133 12.57 -17.91 -11.31
C THR A 133 13.55 -17.74 -10.13
N ARG A 134 13.16 -16.94 -9.14
CA ARG A 134 13.61 -17.12 -7.76
C ARG A 134 12.39 -17.44 -6.92
N ILE A 135 12.24 -18.73 -6.66
CA ILE A 135 11.24 -19.34 -5.79
C ILE A 135 11.61 -18.97 -4.35
N GLY A 136 11.33 -17.72 -3.98
CA GLY A 136 10.87 -17.41 -2.63
C GLY A 136 9.36 -17.54 -2.70
N THR A 137 8.76 -18.28 -1.78
CA THR A 137 7.32 -18.52 -1.67
C THR A 137 6.59 -17.18 -1.52
N ARG A 138 6.37 -16.48 -2.64
CA ARG A 138 5.46 -15.33 -2.72
C ARG A 138 4.09 -15.90 -2.37
N ARG A 139 3.64 -15.67 -1.14
CA ARG A 139 2.24 -15.90 -0.79
C ARG A 139 1.43 -15.15 -1.83
N GLN A 140 0.71 -15.91 -2.63
CA GLN A 140 -0.14 -15.37 -3.69
C GLN A 140 -1.14 -14.44 -3.02
N ILE A 141 -1.19 -13.19 -3.48
CA ILE A 141 -2.32 -12.31 -3.19
C ILE A 141 -3.57 -13.11 -3.59
N ASN A 142 -4.52 -13.26 -2.67
CA ASN A 142 -5.75 -14.01 -2.92
C ASN A 142 -6.39 -13.52 -4.23
N VAL A 143 -6.86 -14.43 -5.08
CA VAL A 143 -7.40 -14.10 -6.41
C VAL A 143 -8.61 -13.16 -6.29
N ASP A 144 -9.41 -13.31 -5.24
CA ASP A 144 -10.53 -12.40 -4.95
C ASP A 144 -10.01 -10.98 -4.65
N ASN A 145 -8.93 -10.86 -3.87
CA ASN A 145 -8.28 -9.57 -3.61
C ASN A 145 -7.68 -8.95 -4.88
N LEU A 146 -7.27 -9.76 -5.86
CA LEU A 146 -6.80 -9.26 -7.16
C LEU A 146 -7.94 -8.68 -8.02
N LEU A 147 -9.13 -9.28 -7.97
CA LEU A 147 -10.32 -8.75 -8.65
C LEU A 147 -10.78 -7.44 -8.01
N ASP A 148 -10.83 -7.39 -6.68
CA ASP A 148 -11.18 -6.19 -5.93
C ASP A 148 -10.18 -5.05 -6.18
N LEU A 149 -8.88 -5.39 -6.25
CA LEU A 149 -7.83 -4.45 -6.60
C LEU A 149 -7.96 -3.96 -8.05
N GLN A 150 -8.32 -4.83 -8.99
CA GLN A 150 -8.61 -4.44 -10.37
C GLN A 150 -9.82 -3.48 -10.44
N ASN A 151 -10.90 -3.79 -9.73
CA ASN A 151 -12.09 -2.95 -9.67
C ASN A 151 -11.79 -1.57 -9.10
N LEU A 152 -10.97 -1.51 -8.05
CA LEU A 152 -10.52 -0.25 -7.45
C LEU A 152 -9.68 0.58 -8.44
N LEU A 153 -8.78 -0.06 -9.19
CA LEU A 153 -7.99 0.59 -10.23
C LEU A 153 -8.86 1.17 -11.35
N ILE A 154 -9.95 0.48 -11.71
CA ILE A 154 -10.92 0.96 -12.71
C ILE A 154 -11.60 2.25 -12.20
N ALA A 155 -12.14 2.26 -10.98
CA ALA A 155 -12.78 3.46 -10.44
C ALA A 155 -11.82 4.65 -10.24
N CYS A 156 -10.53 4.39 -10.02
CA CYS A 156 -9.53 5.46 -9.92
C CYS A 156 -9.07 6.01 -11.29
N ARG A 157 -9.47 5.40 -12.40
CA ARG A 157 -9.05 5.80 -13.76
C ARG A 157 -9.96 6.86 -14.37
N GLU A 158 -11.24 6.85 -13.99
CA GLU A 158 -12.25 7.83 -14.40
C GLU A 158 -12.06 9.18 -13.70
#